data_AF-A0A1M5UND6-F1
#
_entry.id   AF-A0A1M5UND6-F1
#
_cell.length_a   1.000
_cell.length_b   1.000
_cell.length_c   1.000
_cell.angle_alpha   90.00
_cell.angle_beta   90.00
_cell.angle_gamma   90.00
#
_symmetry.space_group_name_H-M   'P 1'
#
loop_
_entity.id
_entity.type
_entity.pdbx_description
1 polymer ?
#
loop_
_entity_poly.entity_id
_entity_poly.type
_entity_poly.pdbx_seq_one_letter_code
_entity_poly.pdbx_strand_id
1 'polypeptide(L)'
;MSRTKNLSRMLSVLDARIEQMQLALASASADKRQLGEHQKLLVSDAARSAQSLDAFGGLNAASFRFHESRMLRLRQRINELQPALAHSAIAVEEAKADLKTELRKQLGVQMLIEHASRAQDSVRDEGTEYATLFELRKRL
;
A
#
# COMPACT_ATOMS: atom_id res chain seq x y z
N MET A 1 3.51 35.80 -4.78
CA MET A 1 4.00 34.51 -5.32
C MET A 1 2.96 33.94 -6.27
N SER A 2 3.35 33.42 -7.44
CA SER A 2 2.39 32.86 -8.41
C SER A 2 1.70 31.60 -7.86
N ARG A 3 0.38 31.51 -8.02
CA ARG A 3 -0.47 30.37 -7.59
C ARG A 3 0.05 29.02 -8.08
N THR A 4 0.59 28.97 -9.29
CA THR A 4 1.20 27.78 -9.90
C THR A 4 2.48 27.31 -9.18
N LYS A 5 3.30 28.22 -8.65
CA LYS A 5 4.51 27.87 -7.87
C LYS A 5 4.16 27.24 -6.51
N ASN A 6 3.04 27.62 -5.92
CA ASN A 6 2.58 27.01 -4.67
C ASN A 6 2.00 25.62 -4.92
N LEU A 7 1.24 25.44 -5.99
CA LEU A 7 0.69 24.13 -6.39
C LEU A 7 1.80 23.13 -6.75
N SER A 8 2.85 23.55 -7.46
CA SER A 8 3.97 22.67 -7.80
C SER A 8 4.77 22.23 -6.57
N ARG A 9 4.96 23.10 -5.58
CA ARG A 9 5.57 22.73 -4.28
C ARG A 9 4.70 21.74 -3.51
N MET A 10 3.38 21.94 -3.51
CA MET A 10 2.45 21.00 -2.89
C MET A 10 2.49 19.63 -3.57
N LEU A 11 2.61 19.60 -4.91
CA LEU A 11 2.81 18.38 -5.67
C LEU A 11 4.07 17.63 -5.21
N SER A 12 5.22 18.31 -5.14
CA SER A 12 6.48 17.65 -4.72
C SER A 12 6.42 17.09 -3.29
N VAL A 13 5.68 17.75 -2.39
CA VAL A 13 5.47 17.25 -1.02
C VAL A 13 4.59 16.00 -1.04
N LEU A 14 3.53 16.00 -1.87
CA LEU A 14 2.66 14.83 -2.03
C LEU A 14 3.41 13.66 -2.67
N ASP A 15 4.25 13.91 -3.67
CA ASP A 15 5.07 12.88 -4.32
C ASP A 15 5.99 12.19 -3.31
N ALA A 16 6.75 12.96 -2.53
CA ALA A 16 7.62 12.42 -1.49
C ALA A 16 6.84 11.63 -0.42
N ARG A 17 5.65 12.11 -0.05
CA ARG A 17 4.78 11.40 0.91
C ARG A 17 4.25 10.09 0.34
N ILE A 18 3.87 10.08 -0.94
CA ILE A 18 3.39 8.90 -1.65
C ILE A 18 4.50 7.85 -1.74
N GLU A 19 5.73 8.24 -2.07
CA GLU A 19 6.89 7.35 -2.07
C GLU A 19 7.12 6.71 -0.69
N GLN A 20 7.07 7.51 0.39
CA GLN A 20 7.18 7.00 1.76
C GLN A 20 6.06 6.01 2.10
N MET A 21 4.82 6.30 1.71
CA MET A 21 3.68 5.41 1.94
C MET A 21 3.76 4.11 1.13
N GLN A 22 4.29 4.18 -0.10
CA GLN A 22 4.54 2.99 -0.93
C GLN A 22 5.59 2.08 -0.29
N LEU A 23 6.67 2.66 0.26
CA LEU A 23 7.68 1.92 1.01
C LEU A 23 7.09 1.27 2.27
N ALA A 24 6.28 2.00 3.02
CA ALA A 24 5.61 1.47 4.21
C ALA A 24 4.65 0.32 3.85
N LEU A 25 3.86 0.47 2.78
CA LEU A 25 2.98 -0.58 2.27
C LEU A 25 3.76 -1.82 1.81
N ALA A 26 4.90 -1.63 1.14
CA ALA A 26 5.76 -2.72 0.71
C ALA A 26 6.32 -3.50 1.91
N SER A 27 6.77 -2.80 2.96
CA SER A 27 7.24 -3.40 4.21
C SER A 27 6.12 -4.19 4.90
N ALA A 28 4.96 -3.58 5.14
CA ALA A 28 3.83 -4.25 5.77
C ALA A 28 3.36 -5.49 4.97
N SER A 29 3.40 -5.40 3.64
CA SER A 29 3.08 -6.52 2.76
C SER A 29 4.11 -7.65 2.85
N ALA A 30 5.39 -7.32 2.99
CA ALA A 30 6.45 -8.30 3.19
C ALA A 30 6.28 -9.03 4.52
N ASP A 31 6.02 -8.29 5.60
CA ASP A 31 5.77 -8.87 6.93
C ASP A 31 4.57 -9.83 6.91
N LYS A 32 3.46 -9.42 6.27
CA LYS A 32 2.28 -10.27 6.09
C LYS A 32 2.62 -11.56 5.36
N ARG A 33 3.42 -11.49 4.30
CA ARG A 33 3.86 -12.67 3.54
C ARG A 33 4.72 -13.59 4.41
N GLN A 34 5.69 -13.04 5.14
CA GLN A 34 6.54 -13.83 6.02
C GLN A 34 5.74 -14.57 7.10
N LEU A 35 4.78 -13.89 7.75
CA LEU A 35 3.89 -14.51 8.71
C LEU A 35 3.01 -15.59 8.05
N GLY A 36 2.52 -15.35 6.83
CA GLY A 36 1.75 -16.33 6.06
C GLY A 36 2.56 -17.58 5.70
N GLU A 37 3.81 -17.42 5.28
CA GLU A 37 4.73 -18.54 5.03
C GLU A 37 5.04 -19.32 6.31
N HIS A 38 5.28 -18.62 7.43
CA HIS A 38 5.47 -19.28 8.72
C HIS A 38 4.23 -20.08 9.14
N GLN A 39 3.02 -19.55 8.93
CA GLN A 39 1.77 -20.28 9.19
C GLN A 39 1.67 -21.55 8.35
N LYS A 40 1.97 -21.47 7.05
CA LYS A 40 1.96 -22.63 6.14
C LYS A 40 2.92 -23.72 6.61
N LEU A 41 4.12 -23.34 7.04
CA LEU A 41 5.11 -24.28 7.59
C LEU A 41 4.58 -24.97 8.85
N LEU A 42 4.01 -24.22 9.79
CA LEU A 42 3.44 -24.79 11.02
C LEU A 42 2.27 -25.75 10.72
N VAL A 43 1.41 -25.40 9.77
CA VAL A 43 0.29 -26.25 9.34
C VAL A 43 0.80 -27.51 8.64
N SER A 44 1.83 -27.40 7.79
CA SER A 44 2.48 -28.56 7.17
C SER A 44 3.12 -29.49 8.20
N ASP A 45 3.80 -28.93 9.21
CA ASP A 45 4.36 -29.68 10.33
C ASP A 45 3.28 -30.40 11.15
N ALA A 46 2.14 -29.74 11.38
CA ALA A 46 1.01 -30.34 12.07
C ALA A 46 0.43 -31.51 11.25
N ALA A 47 0.26 -31.34 9.95
CA ALA A 47 -0.21 -32.41 9.06
C ALA A 47 0.76 -33.61 9.06
N ARG A 48 2.08 -33.37 8.98
CA ARG A 48 3.10 -34.43 9.05
C ARG A 48 3.10 -35.15 10.40
N SER A 49 2.91 -34.40 11.49
CA SER A 49 2.85 -34.99 12.83
C SER A 49 1.57 -35.81 13.04
N ALA A 50 0.44 -35.40 12.47
CA ALA A 50 -0.79 -36.18 12.46
C ALA A 50 -0.63 -37.49 11.67
N GLN A 51 -0.08 -37.42 10.46
CA GLN A 51 0.22 -38.63 9.66
C GLN A 51 1.16 -39.60 10.40
N SER A 52 2.15 -39.08 11.12
CA SER A 52 3.06 -39.90 11.92
C SER A 52 2.35 -40.54 13.12
N LEU A 53 1.40 -39.84 13.73
CA LEU A 53 0.56 -40.38 14.81
C LEU A 53 -0.33 -41.51 14.29
N ASP A 54 -0.92 -41.35 13.11
CA ASP A 54 -1.77 -42.39 12.49
C ASP A 54 -0.94 -43.63 12.11
N ALA A 55 0.26 -43.44 11.59
CA ALA A 55 1.14 -44.54 11.16
C ALA A 55 1.82 -45.29 12.31
N PHE A 56 2.23 -44.57 13.37
CA PHE A 56 3.12 -45.12 14.41
C PHE A 56 2.54 -45.05 15.82
N GLY A 57 1.40 -44.37 16.02
CA GLY A 57 0.79 -44.18 17.35
C GLY A 57 0.31 -45.48 17.99
N GLY A 58 -0.06 -46.48 17.20
CA GLY A 58 -0.43 -47.81 17.69
C GLY A 58 0.76 -48.69 18.10
N LEU A 59 2.00 -48.33 17.74
CA LEU A 59 3.17 -49.18 17.98
C LEU A 59 3.60 -49.21 19.45
N ASN A 60 3.54 -48.07 20.14
CA ASN A 60 3.73 -48.00 21.58
C ASN A 60 3.19 -46.67 22.16
N ALA A 61 2.88 -46.69 23.46
CA ALA A 61 2.32 -45.53 24.16
C ALA A 61 3.25 -44.31 24.22
N ALA A 62 4.57 -44.51 24.14
CA ALA A 62 5.54 -43.41 24.17
C ALA A 62 5.53 -42.61 22.86
N SER A 63 5.47 -43.29 21.72
CA SER A 63 5.33 -42.71 20.38
C SER A 63 4.02 -41.93 20.26
N PHE A 64 2.91 -42.49 20.73
CA PHE A 64 1.63 -41.78 20.78
C PHE A 64 1.75 -40.46 21.55
N ARG A 65 2.21 -40.52 22.81
CA ARG A 65 2.35 -39.33 23.69
C ARG A 65 3.29 -38.28 23.11
N PHE A 66 4.37 -38.71 22.43
CA PHE A 66 5.30 -37.81 21.77
C PHE A 66 4.62 -37.02 20.64
N HIS A 67 3.94 -37.72 19.73
CA HIS A 67 3.25 -37.10 18.60
C HIS A 67 2.05 -36.25 19.05
N GLU A 68 1.30 -36.70 20.05
CA GLU A 68 0.22 -35.95 20.68
C GLU A 68 0.74 -34.64 21.30
N SER A 69 1.80 -34.70 22.12
CA SER A 69 2.41 -33.52 22.73
C SER A 69 2.95 -32.54 21.68
N ARG A 70 3.52 -33.06 20.58
CA ARG A 70 3.99 -32.23 19.47
C ARG A 70 2.82 -31.53 18.77
N MET A 71 1.71 -32.22 18.53
CA MET A 71 0.50 -31.65 17.94
C MET A 71 -0.08 -30.54 18.79
N LEU A 72 -0.13 -30.71 20.11
CA LEU A 72 -0.61 -29.68 21.03
C LEU A 72 0.27 -28.41 20.97
N ARG A 73 1.60 -28.57 20.96
CA ARG A 73 2.53 -27.43 20.82
C ARG A 73 2.38 -26.72 19.48
N LEU A 74 2.21 -27.45 18.38
CA LEU A 74 2.00 -26.86 17.06
C LEU A 74 0.68 -26.09 17.00
N ARG A 75 -0.40 -26.64 17.57
CA ARG A 75 -1.69 -25.95 17.67
C ARG A 75 -1.59 -24.67 18.47
N GLN A 76 -0.89 -24.69 19.61
CA GLN A 76 -0.66 -23.51 20.42
C GLN A 76 0.09 -22.43 19.63
N ARG A 77 1.19 -22.78 18.94
CA ARG A 77 1.95 -21.83 18.10
C ARG A 77 1.11 -21.25 16.97
N ILE A 78 0.25 -22.05 16.33
CA ILE A 78 -0.67 -21.56 15.30
C ILE A 78 -1.64 -20.53 15.89
N ASN A 79 -2.20 -20.81 17.08
CA ASN A 79 -3.10 -19.88 17.76
C ASN A 79 -2.39 -18.57 18.17
N GLU A 80 -1.15 -18.65 18.64
CA GLU A 80 -0.32 -17.49 18.98
C GLU A 80 0.03 -16.64 17.74
N LEU A 81 0.12 -17.25 16.56
CA LEU A 81 0.39 -16.55 15.30
C LEU A 81 -0.84 -15.82 14.72
N GLN A 82 -2.05 -16.25 15.05
CA GLN A 82 -3.29 -15.68 14.49
C GLN A 82 -3.45 -14.17 14.74
N PRO A 83 -3.23 -13.64 15.97
CA PRO A 83 -3.29 -12.20 16.20
C PRO A 83 -2.29 -11.42 15.36
N ALA A 84 -1.05 -11.91 15.24
CA ALA A 84 -0.01 -11.25 14.44
C ALA A 84 -0.37 -11.19 12.95
N LEU A 85 -0.93 -12.27 12.40
CA LEU A 85 -1.45 -12.30 11.04
C LEU A 85 -2.61 -11.32 10.82
N ALA A 86 -3.54 -11.26 11.78
CA ALA A 86 -4.67 -10.33 11.73
C ALA A 86 -4.20 -8.87 11.78
N HIS A 87 -3.32 -8.53 12.71
CA HIS A 87 -2.73 -7.19 12.82
C HIS A 87 -1.98 -6.79 11.55
N SER A 88 -1.15 -7.69 11.02
CA SER A 88 -0.42 -7.44 9.77
C SER A 88 -1.38 -7.26 8.57
N ALA A 89 -2.46 -8.03 8.50
CA ALA A 89 -3.47 -7.86 7.46
C ALA A 89 -4.19 -6.51 7.56
N ILE A 90 -4.55 -6.06 8.76
CA ILE A 90 -5.18 -4.76 9.01
C ILE A 90 -4.21 -3.64 8.60
N ALA A 91 -2.95 -3.69 9.05
CA ALA A 91 -1.94 -2.68 8.73
C ALA A 91 -1.72 -2.49 7.22
N VAL A 92 -1.77 -3.59 6.45
CA VAL A 92 -1.70 -3.52 4.98
C VAL A 92 -2.92 -2.80 4.38
N GLU A 93 -4.12 -3.06 4.87
CA GLU A 93 -5.33 -2.41 4.35
C GLU A 93 -5.39 -0.93 4.74
N GLU A 94 -4.96 -0.57 5.95
CA GLU A 94 -4.82 0.82 6.38
C GLU A 94 -3.81 1.58 5.51
N ALA A 95 -2.62 1.01 5.30
CA ALA A 95 -1.60 1.61 4.44
C ALA A 95 -2.09 1.80 2.99
N LYS A 96 -2.89 0.87 2.45
CA LYS A 96 -3.52 1.03 1.13
C LYS A 96 -4.56 2.16 1.12
N ALA A 97 -5.38 2.26 2.16
CA ALA A 97 -6.40 3.29 2.27
C ALA A 97 -5.78 4.69 2.35
N ASP A 98 -4.72 4.84 3.14
CA ASP A 98 -3.95 6.07 3.27
C ASP A 98 -3.29 6.45 1.94
N LEU A 99 -2.59 5.51 1.30
CA LEU A 99 -1.95 5.73 0.00
C LEU A 99 -2.97 6.15 -1.07
N LYS A 100 -4.14 5.50 -1.12
CA LYS A 100 -5.22 5.86 -2.04
C LYS A 100 -5.70 7.29 -1.82
N THR A 101 -5.76 7.73 -0.56
CA THR A 101 -6.17 9.08 -0.21
C THR A 101 -5.15 10.11 -0.67
N GLU A 102 -3.84 9.86 -0.46
CA GLU A 102 -2.79 10.77 -0.92
C GLU A 102 -2.69 10.81 -2.46
N LEU A 103 -2.83 9.68 -3.15
CA LEU A 103 -2.90 9.64 -4.62
C LEU A 103 -4.06 10.47 -5.17
N ARG A 104 -5.22 10.46 -4.51
CA ARG A 104 -6.35 11.32 -4.89
C ARG A 104 -6.04 12.81 -4.68
N LYS A 105 -5.35 13.16 -3.60
CA LYS A 105 -4.90 14.55 -3.37
C LYS A 105 -3.92 14.98 -4.45
N GLN A 106 -2.93 14.15 -4.79
CA GLN A 106 -1.96 14.41 -5.85
C GLN A 106 -2.67 14.64 -7.19
N LEU A 107 -3.60 13.76 -7.57
CA LEU A 107 -4.42 13.92 -8.78
C LEU A 107 -5.20 15.24 -8.78
N GLY A 108 -5.86 15.58 -7.66
CA GLY A 108 -6.58 16.84 -7.51
C GLY A 108 -5.67 18.07 -7.70
N VAL A 109 -4.44 18.03 -7.18
CA VAL A 109 -3.44 19.10 -7.37
C VAL A 109 -2.98 19.18 -8.82
N GLN A 110 -2.73 18.04 -9.48
CA GLN A 110 -2.36 18.00 -10.90
C GLN A 110 -3.45 18.63 -11.77
N MET A 111 -4.72 18.28 -11.54
CA MET A 111 -5.84 18.89 -12.26
C MET A 111 -5.92 20.40 -12.04
N LEU A 112 -5.69 20.89 -10.81
CA LEU A 112 -5.67 22.33 -10.52
C LEU A 112 -4.53 23.05 -11.24
N ILE A 113 -3.36 22.43 -11.37
CA ILE A 113 -2.24 22.98 -12.15
C ILE A 113 -2.62 23.06 -13.63
N GLU A 114 -3.20 21.99 -14.18
CA GLU A 114 -3.63 21.94 -15.58
C GLU A 114 -4.73 22.98 -15.89
N HIS A 115 -5.69 23.16 -14.99
CA HIS A 115 -6.69 24.22 -15.12
C HIS A 115 -6.06 25.62 -15.07
N ALA A 116 -5.09 25.84 -14.17
CA ALA A 116 -4.42 27.12 -14.05
C ALA A 116 -3.55 27.45 -15.27
N SER A 117 -2.91 26.45 -15.90
CA SER A 117 -2.15 26.66 -17.14
C SER A 117 -3.07 27.02 -18.30
N ARG A 118 -4.18 26.27 -18.50
CA ARG A 118 -5.16 26.57 -19.55
C ARG A 118 -5.77 27.98 -19.43
N ALA A 119 -6.04 28.43 -18.20
CA ALA A 119 -6.56 29.77 -17.95
C ALA A 119 -5.52 30.89 -18.19
N GLN A 120 -4.23 30.60 -18.03
CA GLN A 120 -3.19 31.57 -18.42
C GLN A 120 -3.04 31.66 -19.93
N ASP A 121 -3.14 30.54 -20.64
CA ASP A 121 -3.02 30.51 -22.10
C ASP A 121 -4.19 31.24 -22.76
N SER A 122 -5.42 31.10 -22.24
CA SER A 122 -6.61 31.81 -22.78
C SER A 122 -6.52 33.33 -22.62
N VAL A 123 -6.05 33.83 -21.47
CA VAL A 123 -5.88 35.28 -21.23
C VAL A 123 -4.77 35.85 -22.12
N ARG A 124 -3.75 35.04 -22.44
CA ARG A 124 -2.65 35.45 -23.30
C ARG A 124 -3.09 35.57 -24.75
N ASP A 125 -3.97 34.68 -25.22
CA ASP A 125 -4.53 34.66 -26.58
C ASP A 125 -5.41 35.90 -26.85
N GLU A 126 -6.32 36.24 -25.92
CA GLU A 126 -7.16 37.44 -26.01
C GLU A 126 -6.31 38.72 -26.03
N GLY A 127 -5.30 38.81 -25.16
CA GLY A 127 -4.41 39.98 -25.10
C GLY A 127 -3.60 40.18 -26.39
N THR A 128 -3.19 39.11 -27.06
CA THR A 128 -2.53 39.18 -28.37
C THR A 128 -3.50 39.57 -29.48
N GLU A 129 -4.74 39.12 -29.43
CA GLU A 129 -5.78 39.51 -30.39
C GLU A 129 -6.15 40.99 -30.27
N TYR A 130 -6.29 41.52 -29.04
CA TYR A 130 -6.49 42.96 -28.83
C TYR A 130 -5.26 43.80 -29.19
N ALA A 131 -4.04 43.32 -28.93
CA ALA A 131 -2.82 44.03 -29.29
C ALA A 131 -2.61 44.09 -30.82
N THR A 132 -2.92 43.00 -31.53
CA THR A 132 -2.86 42.96 -33.01
C THR A 132 -3.92 43.84 -33.65
N LEU A 133 -5.15 43.84 -33.13
CA LEU A 133 -6.21 44.75 -33.58
C LEU A 133 -5.87 46.23 -33.32
N PHE A 134 -5.23 46.53 -32.19
CA PHE A 134 -4.77 47.88 -31.86
C PHE A 134 -3.67 48.36 -32.82
N GLU A 135 -2.67 47.52 -33.11
CA GLU A 135 -1.61 47.80 -34.10
C GLU A 135 -2.18 48.02 -35.51
N LEU A 136 -3.15 47.21 -35.94
CA LEU A 136 -3.83 47.36 -37.24
C LEU A 136 -4.61 48.68 -37.33
N ARG A 137 -5.34 49.05 -36.27
CA ARG A 137 -6.11 50.30 -36.23
C ARG A 137 -5.22 51.55 -36.24
N LYS A 138 -3.97 51.45 -35.79
CA LYS A 138 -3.00 52.55 -35.79
C LYS A 138 -2.37 52.81 -37.16
N ARG A 139 -2.52 51.89 -38.12
CA ARG A 139 -1.99 51.96 -39.48
C ARG A 139 -3.01 52.39 -40.54
N LEU A 140 -4.27 52.57 -40.14
CA LEU A 140 -5.35 53.15 -40.95
C LEU A 140 -5.52 54.64 -40.59
#